data_AF-A0A353PXV9-F1
#
_entry.id   AF-A0A353PXV9-F1
#
_cell.length_a   1.000
_cell.length_b   1.000
_cell.length_c   1.000
_cell.angle_alpha   90.00
_cell.angle_beta   90.00
_cell.angle_gamma   90.00
#
_symmetry.space_group_name_H-M   'P 1'
#
loop_
_entity.id
_entity.type
_entity.pdbx_description
1 polymer ?
#
loop_
_entity_poly.entity_id
_entity_poly.type
_entity_poly.pdbx_seq_one_letter_code
_entity_poly.pdbx_strand_id
1 'polypeptide(L)' 'MAKKGKDLTYSELIVKRNELKKKYMDLRFQMVIGHVDNPVQKRTMRRDIATLNTLIRQKEIAGLDK' A
#
# COMPACT_ATOMS: atom_id res chain seq x y z
N MET A 1 -0.91 11.37 8.76
CA MET A 1 0.04 11.57 7.64
C MET A 1 -0.70 11.31 6.33
N ALA A 2 -1.35 12.32 5.75
CA ALA A 2 -2.31 12.16 4.65
C ALA A 2 -1.97 13.07 3.44
N LYS A 3 -0.69 13.15 3.05
CA LYS A 3 -0.21 14.11 2.05
C LYS A 3 0.76 13.53 1.00
N LYS A 4 0.75 12.22 0.75
CA LYS A 4 1.70 11.60 -0.21
C LYS A 4 1.06 10.89 -1.40
N GLY A 5 -0.25 11.00 -1.62
CA GLY A 5 -0.97 10.22 -2.64
C GLY A 5 -1.77 11.02 -3.67
N LYS A 6 -1.94 12.34 -3.50
CA LYS A 6 -2.74 13.14 -4.43
C LYS A 6 -2.04 13.40 -5.77
N ASP A 7 -0.70 13.45 -5.76
CA ASP A 7 0.08 13.90 -6.92
C ASP A 7 0.72 12.75 -7.74
N LEU A 8 0.60 11.48 -7.33
CA LEU A 8 1.19 10.36 -8.08
C LEU A 8 0.34 9.95 -9.27
N THR A 9 0.99 9.63 -10.37
CA THR A 9 0.35 9.13 -11.60
C THR A 9 -0.29 7.76 -11.34
N TYR A 10 -1.31 7.38 -12.12
CA TYR A 10 -2.01 6.10 -11.96
C TYR A 10 -1.05 4.88 -11.96
N SER A 11 -0.09 4.88 -12.89
CA SER A 11 0.97 3.87 -12.98
C SER A 11 1.82 3.78 -11.72
N GLU A 12 2.24 4.91 -11.15
CA GLU A 12 3.07 4.97 -9.95
C GLU A 12 2.31 4.47 -8.71
N LEU A 13 1.00 4.73 -8.62
CA LEU A 13 0.16 4.19 -7.55
C LEU A 13 0.10 2.66 -7.60
N ILE A 14 0.02 2.07 -8.80
CA ILE A 14 0.03 0.61 -8.98
C ILE A 14 1.38 0.02 -8.56
N VAL A 15 2.49 0.64 -9.00
CA VAL A 15 3.84 0.20 -8.64
C VAL A 15 4.02 0.22 -7.12
N LYS A 16 3.64 1.33 -6.47
CA LYS A 16 3.73 1.49 -5.02
C LYS A 16 2.85 0.51 -4.26
N ARG A 17 1.65 0.21 -4.77
CA ARG A 17 0.77 -0.83 -4.22
C ARG A 17 1.43 -2.20 -4.29
N ASN A 18 2.09 -2.54 -5.40
CA ASN A 18 2.76 -3.82 -5.56
C ASN A 18 3.96 -3.98 -4.63
N GLU A 19 4.77 -2.93 -4.49
CA GLU A 19 5.89 -2.91 -3.55
C GLU A 19 5.43 -3.09 -2.09
N LEU A 20 4.40 -2.36 -1.66
CA LEU A 20 3.87 -2.50 -0.31
C LEU A 20 3.26 -3.88 -0.07
N LYS A 21 2.61 -4.47 -1.07
CA LYS A 21 2.08 -5.84 -0.99
C LYS A 21 3.22 -6.86 -0.83
N LYS A 22 4.33 -6.69 -1.54
CA LYS A 22 5.52 -7.55 -1.40
C LYS A 22 6.10 -7.45 0.00
N LYS A 23 6.35 -6.23 0.49
CA LYS A 23 6.84 -6.00 1.86
C LYS A 23 5.88 -6.55 2.93
N TYR A 24 4.56 -6.47 2.69
CA TYR A 24 3.56 -7.06 3.61
C TYR A 24 3.63 -8.59 3.64
N MET A 25 3.91 -9.23 2.50
CA MET A 25 4.15 -10.67 2.46
C MET A 25 5.42 -11.04 3.20
N ASP A 26 6.52 -10.31 2.99
CA ASP A 26 7.78 -10.53 3.69
C ASP A 26 7.60 -10.39 5.21
N LEU A 27 6.90 -9.35 5.66
CA LEU A 27 6.55 -9.16 7.07
C LEU A 27 5.69 -10.32 7.60
N ARG A 28 4.72 -10.82 6.80
CA ARG A 28 3.90 -11.98 7.19
C ARG A 28 4.77 -13.23 7.32
N PHE A 29 5.73 -13.46 6.43
CA PHE A 29 6.67 -14.58 6.53
C PHE A 29 7.55 -14.46 7.79
N GLN A 30 8.08 -13.27 8.07
CA GLN A 30 8.82 -13.01 9.32
C GLN A 30 7.97 -13.29 10.57
N MET A 31 6.66 -13.00 10.52
CA MET A 31 5.73 -13.37 11.60
C MET A 31 5.59 -14.87 11.82
N VAL A 32 5.63 -15.67 10.77
CA VAL A 32 5.57 -17.13 10.91
C VAL A 32 6.88 -17.68 11.49
N ILE A 33 8.01 -17.07 11.14
CA ILE A 33 9.34 -17.45 11.62
C ILE A 33 9.56 -17.03 13.09
N GLY A 34 8.73 -16.15 13.64
CA GLY A 34 8.79 -15.73 15.05
C GLY A 34 9.74 -14.56 15.33
N HIS A 35 10.33 -13.95 14.29
CA HIS A 35 11.17 -12.76 14.41
C HIS A 35 10.38 -11.52 13.99
N VAL A 36 9.51 -11.04 14.89
CA VAL A 36 8.69 -9.85 14.65
C VAL A 36 9.13 -8.74 15.59
N ASP A 37 10.00 -7.88 15.11
CA ASP A 37 10.47 -6.73 15.89
C ASP A 37 9.36 -5.69 16.11
N ASN A 38 8.37 -5.60 15.20
CA ASN A 38 7.35 -4.57 15.27
C ASN A 38 5.96 -5.02 14.78
N PRO A 39 5.11 -5.55 15.65
CA PRO A 39 3.75 -6.00 15.30
C PRO A 39 2.83 -4.84 14.86
N VAL A 40 3.14 -3.59 15.20
CA VAL A 40 2.35 -2.41 14.80
C VAL A 40 2.51 -2.11 13.31
N GLN A 41 3.68 -2.42 12.71
CA GLN A 41 3.93 -2.17 11.29
C GLN A 41 2.93 -2.90 10.38
N LYS A 42 2.50 -4.11 10.75
CA LYS A 42 1.48 -4.86 10.01
C LYS A 42 0.19 -4.06 9.86
N ARG A 43 -0.26 -3.42 10.95
CA ARG A 43 -1.50 -2.62 10.97
C ARG A 43 -1.35 -1.37 10.12
N THR A 44 -0.19 -0.71 10.19
CA THR A 44 0.12 0.48 9.39
C THR A 44 0.16 0.14 7.90
N MET A 45 0.92 -0.90 7.51
CA MET A 45 1.02 -1.34 6.11
C MET A 45 -0.33 -1.77 5.54
N ARG A 46 -1.17 -2.45 6.33
CA ARG A 46 -2.53 -2.82 5.90
C ARG A 46 -3.39 -1.58 5.60
N ARG A 47 -3.27 -0.53 6.43
CA ARG A 47 -3.96 0.74 6.20
C ARG A 47 -3.44 1.47 4.97
N ASP A 48 -2.12 1.50 4.79
CA ASP A 48 -1.49 2.15 3.64
C ASP A 48 -1.91 1.49 2.31
N ILE A 49 -1.97 0.16 2.26
CA ILE A 49 -2.48 -0.59 1.09
C ILE A 49 -3.95 -0.23 0.83
N ALA A 50 -4.79 -0.18 1.86
CA ALA A 50 -6.19 0.18 1.71
C ALA A 50 -6.35 1.61 1.17
N THR A 51 -5.59 2.57 1.70
CA THR A 51 -5.60 3.96 1.21
C THR A 51 -5.16 4.05 -0.24
N LEU A 52 -4.11 3.33 -0.66
CA LEU A 52 -3.70 3.28 -2.06
C LEU A 52 -4.78 2.70 -2.97
N ASN A 53 -5.42 1.60 -2.57
CA ASN A 53 -6.52 1.01 -3.35
C ASN A 53 -7.71 1.97 -3.48
N THR A 54 -8.04 2.72 -2.42
CA THR A 54 -9.08 3.76 -2.49
C THR A 54 -8.68 4.88 -3.45
N LEU A 55 -7.43 5.33 -3.43
CA LEU A 55 -6.94 6.37 -4.35
C LEU A 55 -6.95 5.89 -5.81
N ILE A 56 -6.51 4.65 -6.07
CA ILE A 56 -6.57 4.01 -7.40
C ILE A 56 -8.02 4.02 -7.88
N ARG A 57 -8.94 3.53 -7.04
CA ARG A 57 -10.38 3.49 -7.38
C ARG A 57 -10.97 4.88 -7.63
N GLN A 58 -10.57 5.87 -6.85
CA GLN A 58 -11.01 7.26 -7.05
C GLN A 58 -10.53 7.81 -8.40
N LYS A 59 -9.30 7.47 -8.83
CA LYS A 59 -8.77 7.88 -10.13
C LYS A 59 -9.45 7.16 -11.31
N GLU A 60 -9.73 5.87 -11.17
CA GLU A 60 -10.53 5.10 -12.14
C GLU A 60 -11.92 5.74 -12.34
N ILE A 61 -12.64 6.04 -11.24
CA ILE A 61 -13.97 6.65 -11.30
C ILE A 61 -13.92 8.06 -11.91
N ALA A 62 -12.83 8.80 -11.67
CA ALA A 62 -12.64 10.13 -12.24
C ALA A 62 -12.27 10.11 -13.74
N GLY A 63 -12.14 8.94 -14.37
CA GLY A 63 -11.83 8.82 -15.79
C GLY A 63 -10.41 9.28 -16.16
N LEU A 64 -9.50 9.31 -15.18
CA LEU A 64 -8.07 9.60 -15.35
C LEU A 64 -7.30 8.37 -15.87
N ASP A 65 -7.96 7.53 -16.67
CA ASP A 65 -7.37 6.40 -17.39
C ASP A 65 -6.74 6.89 -18.69
N LYS A 66 -5.67 7.68 -18.59
CA LYS A 66 -4.71 7.94 -19.68
C LYS A 66 -3.30 8.04 -19.14
#